data_AF-A0A0A3YXU2-F1
#
_entry.id   AF-A0A0A3YXU2-F1
#
_cell.length_a   1.000
_cell.length_b   1.000
_cell.length_c   1.000
_cell.angle_alpha   90.00
_cell.angle_beta   90.00
_cell.angle_gamma   90.00
#
_symmetry.space_group_name_H-M   'P 1'
#
loop_
_entity.id
_entity.type
_entity.pdbx_description
1 polymer ?
#
loop_
_entity_poly.entity_id
_entity_poly.type
_entity_poly.pdbx_seq_one_letter_code
_entity_poly.pdbx_strand_id
1 'polypeptide(L)'
;MIEVTAMAAFLDAWHNNDACCWASHPGSELTFRPFPSPTLTLRISPGLLRDSLLRQVLSWRFQHPDRYDGCYISMEADGSLSLMCQPAPEISPHDAINTLFSLANLS
;
A
#
# COMPACT_ATOMS: atom_id res chain seq x y z
N MET A 1 13.01 -7.68 7.85
CA MET A 1 11.85 -7.67 6.94
C MET A 1 11.97 -8.90 6.08
N ILE A 2 10.91 -9.70 5.98
CA ILE A 2 10.88 -10.98 5.28
C ILE A 2 10.25 -10.76 3.90
N GLU A 3 10.90 -11.24 2.85
CA GLU A 3 10.30 -11.28 1.51
C GLU A 3 9.41 -12.51 1.38
N VAL A 4 8.17 -12.29 0.95
CA VAL A 4 7.21 -13.38 0.71
C VAL A 4 6.73 -13.33 -0.74
N THR A 5 6.39 -14.50 -1.28
CA THR A 5 6.06 -14.65 -2.72
C THR A 5 4.57 -14.77 -2.99
N ALA A 6 3.74 -14.86 -1.94
CA ALA A 6 2.30 -15.05 -2.07
C ALA A 6 1.53 -14.26 -1.00
N MET A 7 0.29 -13.86 -1.34
CA MET A 7 -0.64 -13.19 -0.44
C MET A 7 -0.82 -13.94 0.89
N ALA A 8 -1.03 -15.26 0.85
CA ALA A 8 -1.24 -16.06 2.05
C ALA A 8 -0.06 -15.92 3.03
N ALA A 9 1.17 -16.02 2.53
CA ALA A 9 2.37 -15.85 3.35
C ALA A 9 2.54 -14.41 3.88
N PHE A 10 2.08 -13.40 3.12
CA PHE A 10 2.06 -12.02 3.59
C PHE A 10 1.08 -11.82 4.75
N LEU A 11 -0.12 -12.40 4.65
CA LEU A 11 -1.14 -12.35 5.69
C LEU A 11 -0.72 -13.12 6.94
N ASP A 12 -0.09 -14.28 6.78
CA ASP A 12 0.45 -15.07 7.89
C ASP A 12 1.54 -14.28 8.63
N ALA A 13 2.48 -13.66 7.90
CA ALA A 13 3.51 -12.81 8.48
C ALA A 13 2.92 -11.59 9.19
N TRP A 14 1.93 -10.92 8.60
CA TRP A 14 1.21 -9.83 9.25
C TRP A 14 0.57 -10.30 10.56
N HIS A 15 -0.16 -11.42 10.55
CA HIS A 15 -0.81 -11.97 11.74
C HIS A 15 0.18 -12.24 12.88
N ASN A 16 1.40 -12.67 12.54
CA ASN A 16 2.48 -12.89 13.49
C ASN A 16 3.21 -11.60 13.93
N ASN A 17 2.79 -10.43 13.44
CA ASN A 17 3.48 -9.15 13.61
C ASN A 17 4.94 -9.20 13.13
N ASP A 18 5.18 -9.90 12.02
CA ASP A 18 6.46 -9.89 11.33
C ASP A 18 6.46 -8.81 10.25
N ALA A 19 7.52 -8.01 10.20
CA ALA A 19 7.71 -7.08 9.09
C ALA A 19 7.96 -7.88 7.80
N CYS A 20 7.10 -7.69 6.79
CA CYS A 20 7.16 -8.44 5.53
C CYS A 20 6.97 -7.53 4.33
N CYS A 21 7.43 -7.99 3.16
CA CYS A 21 7.14 -7.36 1.88
C CYS A 21 6.79 -8.41 0.82
N TRP A 22 5.91 -8.03 -0.10
CA TRP A 22 5.40 -8.87 -1.16
C TRP A 22 5.31 -8.08 -2.47
N ALA A 23 6.03 -8.54 -3.49
CA ALA A 23 5.92 -8.04 -4.86
C ALA A 23 4.62 -8.57 -5.50
N SER A 24 3.51 -7.89 -5.23
CA SER A 24 2.16 -8.37 -5.61
C SER A 24 1.93 -8.46 -7.12
N HIS A 25 2.51 -7.54 -7.89
CA HIS A 25 2.46 -7.44 -9.34
C HIS A 25 3.79 -6.89 -9.83
N PRO A 26 4.14 -7.04 -11.13
CA PRO A 26 5.29 -6.33 -11.69
C PRO A 26 5.26 -4.86 -11.26
N GLY A 27 6.40 -4.36 -10.78
CA GLY A 27 6.60 -2.97 -10.33
C GLY A 27 5.66 -2.45 -9.24
N SER A 28 5.01 -3.31 -8.47
CA SER A 28 4.33 -2.93 -7.23
C SER A 28 4.76 -3.83 -6.07
N GLU A 29 5.02 -3.21 -4.93
CA GLU A 29 5.46 -3.87 -3.72
C GLU A 29 4.57 -3.43 -2.56
N LEU A 30 4.06 -4.41 -1.82
CA LEU A 30 3.31 -4.19 -0.61
C LEU A 30 4.23 -4.50 0.58
N THR A 31 4.35 -3.58 1.52
CA THR A 31 5.18 -3.74 2.73
C THR A 31 4.33 -3.53 3.98
N PHE A 32 4.43 -4.45 4.93
CA PHE A 32 3.88 -4.30 6.28
C PHE A 32 5.00 -4.11 7.29
N ARG A 33 4.84 -3.10 8.16
CA ARG A 33 5.71 -2.84 9.31
C ARG A 33 4.89 -2.74 10.58
N PRO A 34 5.10 -3.61 11.58
CA PRO A 34 4.30 -3.64 12.81
C PRO A 34 4.70 -2.56 13.83
N PHE A 35 5.94 -2.06 13.77
CA PHE A 35 6.50 -1.11 14.75
C PHE A 35 7.09 0.13 14.09
N PRO A 36 7.08 1.31 14.76
CA PRO A 36 6.48 1.58 16.08
C PRO A 36 4.94 1.60 16.07
N SER A 37 4.32 1.70 14.90
CA SER A 37 2.90 1.57 14.67
C SER A 37 2.65 0.72 13.42
N PRO A 38 1.63 -0.15 13.39
CA PRO A 38 1.27 -0.91 12.20
C PRO A 38 1.10 0.01 10.99
N THR A 39 1.87 -0.27 9.95
CA THR A 39 1.92 0.53 8.73
C THR A 39 1.90 -0.40 7.54
N LEU A 40 0.99 -0.14 6.61
CA LEU A 40 0.93 -0.81 5.33
C LEU A 40 1.28 0.20 4.24
N THR A 41 2.24 -0.15 3.38
CA THR A 41 2.69 0.70 2.28
C THR A 41 2.60 -0.05 0.97
N LEU A 42 1.90 0.50 0.00
CA LEU A 42 1.93 0.10 -1.40
C LEU A 42 2.86 1.04 -2.15
N ARG A 43 3.95 0.49 -2.68
CA ARG A 43 4.93 1.21 -3.49
C ARG A 43 4.78 0.81 -4.95
N ILE A 44 4.74 1.78 -5.85
CA ILE A 44 4.62 1.58 -7.29
C ILE A 44 5.83 2.20 -7.98
N SER A 45 6.61 1.37 -8.67
CA SER A 45 7.84 1.77 -9.34
C SER A 45 7.56 2.75 -10.48
N PRO A 46 8.47 3.71 -10.73
CA PRO A 46 8.30 4.74 -11.77
C PRO A 46 8.02 4.16 -13.16
N GLY A 47 8.65 3.03 -13.51
CA GLY A 47 8.45 2.36 -14.80
C GLY A 47 7.03 1.85 -15.07
N LEU A 48 6.18 1.77 -14.04
CA LEU A 48 4.76 1.40 -14.17
C LEU A 48 3.80 2.52 -13.73
N LEU A 49 4.34 3.66 -13.29
CA LEU A 49 3.53 4.86 -13.16
C LEU A 49 3.13 5.28 -14.57
N ARG A 50 1.85 5.08 -14.91
CA ARG A 50 1.27 5.81 -16.05
C ARG A 50 1.42 7.29 -15.75
N ASP A 51 1.77 8.11 -16.74
CA ASP A 51 1.97 9.57 -16.56
C ASP A 51 0.80 10.26 -15.83
N SER A 52 -0.40 9.69 -15.93
CA SER A 52 -1.62 10.18 -15.30
C SER A 52 -1.87 9.65 -13.89
N LEU A 53 -1.19 8.60 -13.42
CA LEU A 53 -1.56 7.90 -12.18
C LEU A 53 -1.44 8.81 -10.96
N LEU A 54 -0.30 9.48 -10.78
CA LEU A 54 -0.12 10.43 -9.67
C LEU A 54 -1.20 11.52 -9.71
N ARG A 55 -1.44 12.12 -10.87
CA ARG A 55 -2.47 13.14 -11.05
C ARG A 55 -3.86 12.60 -10.72
N GLN A 56 -4.19 11.38 -11.15
CA GLN A 56 -5.47 10.72 -10.89
C GLN A 56 -5.66 10.47 -9.40
N VAL A 57 -4.67 9.86 -8.74
CA VAL A 57 -4.67 9.59 -7.31
C VAL A 57 -4.87 10.86 -6.49
N LEU A 58 -4.16 11.94 -6.82
CA LEU A 58 -4.32 13.24 -6.16
C LEU A 58 -5.70 13.86 -6.44
N SER A 59 -6.21 13.73 -7.66
CA SER A 59 -7.54 14.25 -8.03
C SER A 59 -8.65 13.50 -7.29
N TRP A 60 -8.56 12.17 -7.20
CA TRP A 60 -9.50 11.34 -6.45
C TRP A 60 -9.46 11.62 -4.95
N ARG A 61 -8.27 11.84 -4.38
CA ARG A 61 -8.16 12.28 -2.98
C ARG A 61 -8.92 13.59 -2.75
N PHE A 62 -8.81 14.54 -3.66
CA PHE A 62 -9.52 15.81 -3.55
C PHE A 62 -11.04 15.64 -3.68
N GLN A 63 -11.50 14.76 -4.57
CA GLN A 63 -12.93 14.52 -4.82
C GLN A 63 -13.59 13.64 -3.75
N HIS A 64 -12.84 12.73 -3.13
CA HIS A 64 -13.34 11.72 -2.20
C HIS A 64 -12.44 11.65 -0.95
N PRO A 65 -12.35 12.73 -0.15
CA PRO A 65 -11.43 12.80 0.99
C PRO A 65 -11.65 11.66 1.99
N ASP A 66 -12.91 11.26 2.22
CA ASP A 66 -13.27 10.18 3.16
C ASP A 66 -12.66 8.83 2.78
N ARG A 67 -12.46 8.55 1.48
CA ARG A 67 -11.84 7.29 1.03
C ARG A 67 -10.34 7.23 1.33
N TYR A 68 -9.72 8.39 1.55
CA TYR A 68 -8.30 8.52 1.83
C TYR A 68 -8.03 8.91 3.29
N ASP A 69 -9.05 8.87 4.15
CA ASP A 69 -8.85 9.12 5.57
C ASP A 69 -7.85 8.11 6.16
N GLY A 70 -6.93 8.60 6.99
CA GLY A 70 -5.81 7.80 7.50
C GLY A 70 -4.79 7.30 6.45
N CYS A 71 -4.92 7.72 5.17
CA CYS A 71 -4.00 7.35 4.09
C CYS A 71 -3.14 8.53 3.66
N TYR A 72 -1.87 8.26 3.36
CA TYR A 72 -0.85 9.21 2.95
C TYR A 72 -0.34 8.87 1.55
N ILE A 73 0.02 9.90 0.80
CA ILE A 73 0.47 9.80 -0.59
C ILE A 73 1.79 10.57 -0.69
N SER A 74 2.85 9.90 -1.12
CA SER A 74 4.17 10.51 -1.27
C SER A 74 4.86 10.03 -2.54
N MET A 75 5.80 10.84 -3.02
CA MET A 75 6.75 10.45 -4.05
C MET A 75 8.11 10.19 -3.38
N GLU A 76 8.68 9.03 -3.63
CA GLU A 76 10.03 8.68 -3.18
C GLU A 76 11.09 9.37 -4.05
N ALA A 77 12.32 9.47 -3.53
CA ALA A 77 13.44 10.10 -4.25
C ALA A 77 13.77 9.39 -5.58
N ASP A 78 13.46 8.11 -5.70
CA ASP A 78 13.64 7.31 -6.92
C ASP A 78 12.48 7.45 -7.91
N GLY A 79 11.50 8.32 -7.63
CA GLY A 79 10.33 8.54 -8.47
C GLY A 79 9.21 7.51 -8.28
N SER A 80 9.30 6.62 -7.29
CA SER A 80 8.19 5.72 -6.97
C SER A 80 7.04 6.46 -6.28
N LEU A 81 5.81 6.04 -6.57
CA LEU A 81 4.63 6.47 -5.81
C LEU A 81 4.47 5.56 -4.59
N SER A 82 4.32 6.15 -3.41
CA SER A 82 4.03 5.45 -2.18
C SER A 82 2.64 5.84 -1.67
N LEU A 83 1.80 4.84 -1.43
CA LEU A 83 0.53 4.96 -0.72
C LEU A 83 0.68 4.23 0.61
N MET A 84 0.43 4.93 1.71
CA MET A 84 0.60 4.40 3.06
C MET A 84 -0.69 4.54 3.84
N CYS A 85 -1.05 3.54 4.65
CA CYS A 85 -2.07 3.68 5.66
C CYS A 85 -1.62 3.03 6.98
N GLN A 86 -2.23 3.47 8.08
CA GLN A 86 -2.10 2.82 9.38
C GLN A 86 -3.38 2.00 9.62
N PRO A 87 -3.36 0.67 9.36
CA PRO A 87 -4.55 -0.15 9.53
C PRO A 87 -4.98 -0.14 11.01
N ALA A 88 -6.26 0.14 11.24
CA ALA A 88 -6.85 0.04 12.57
C ALA A 88 -6.92 -1.44 13.01
N PRO A 89 -6.78 -1.75 14.32
CA PRO A 89 -6.79 -3.13 14.82
C PRO A 89 -8.01 -3.96 14.43
N GLU A 90 -9.16 -3.31 14.23
CA GLU A 90 -10.43 -3.92 13.85
C GLU A 90 -10.56 -4.21 12.35
N ILE A 91 -9.71 -3.63 11.51
CA ILE A 91 -9.77 -3.82 10.06
C ILE A 91 -9.05 -5.13 9.71
N SER A 92 -9.69 -5.97 8.90
CA SER A 92 -9.03 -7.19 8.43
C SER A 92 -7.83 -6.82 7.52
N PRO A 93 -6.69 -7.53 7.60
CA PRO A 93 -5.56 -7.29 6.71
C PRO A 93 -5.97 -7.31 5.22
N HIS A 94 -6.90 -8.17 4.84
CA HIS A 94 -7.45 -8.22 3.48
C HIS A 94 -8.13 -6.90 3.07
N ASP A 95 -8.95 -6.31 3.93
CA ASP A 95 -9.66 -5.07 3.64
C ASP A 95 -8.70 -3.89 3.55
N ALA A 96 -7.69 -3.85 4.42
CA ALA A 96 -6.63 -2.84 4.37
C ALA A 96 -5.84 -2.90 3.06
N ILE A 97 -5.50 -4.12 2.61
CA ILE A 97 -4.82 -4.35 1.33
C ILE A 97 -5.72 -3.90 0.18
N ASN A 98 -6.96 -4.40 0.10
CA ASN A 98 -7.91 -4.04 -0.96
C ASN A 98 -8.13 -2.53 -1.03
N THR A 99 -8.17 -1.86 0.13
CA THR A 99 -8.27 -0.40 0.21
C THR A 99 -7.10 0.26 -0.52
N LEU A 100 -5.84 -0.04 -0.16
CA LEU A 100 -4.67 0.56 -0.81
C LEU A 100 -4.61 0.29 -2.32
N PHE A 101 -4.92 -0.94 -2.77
CA PHE A 101 -4.97 -1.25 -4.19
C PHE A 101 -6.05 -0.46 -4.92
N SER A 102 -7.23 -0.29 -4.31
CA SER A 102 -8.31 0.51 -4.89
C SER A 102 -7.95 2.00 -5.01
N LEU A 103 -7.18 2.54 -4.06
CA LEU A 103 -6.71 3.94 -4.09
C LEU A 103 -5.72 4.18 -5.24
N ALA A 104 -4.96 3.14 -5.62
CA ALA A 104 -4.07 3.14 -6.77
C ALA A 104 -4.76 2.76 -8.09
N ASN A 105 -6.06 2.42 -8.07
CA ASN A 105 -6.78 1.87 -9.21
C ASN A 105 -6.12 0.59 -9.78
N LEU A 106 -5.62 -0.26 -8.88
CA LEU A 106 -4.95 -1.54 -9.15
C LEU A 106 -5.77 -2.76 -8.69
N SER A 107 -7.03 -2.55 -8.30
CA SER A 107 -8.02 -3.57 -7.91
C SER A 107 -8.70 -4.22 -9.10
#